data_AF-G2Z3Q0-F1
#
_entry.id   AF-G2Z3Q0-F1
#
_cell.length_a   1.000
_cell.length_b   1.000
_cell.length_c   1.000
_cell.angle_alpha   90.00
_cell.angle_beta   90.00
_cell.angle_gamma   90.00
#
_symmetry.space_group_name_H-M   'P 1'
#
loop_
_entity.id
_entity.type
_entity.pdbx_description
1 polymer ?
#
loop_
_entity_poly.entity_id
_entity_poly.type
_entity_poly.pdbx_seq_one_letter_code
_entity_poly.pdbx_strand_id
1 'polypeptide(L)'
;MTLAQFCTEFENQNAIILLEGKRTVIEKDKEKLIQMGRILAQKLPLATFRSGNADGADFYFSQGVLAVAPERLQVITPYTNHRQKQNNAYKTISLDEINLVNEEAVVYQSKNNKKTKSLIDKYVGGAKDRFSIKAAYIIRDTVKVTGTNSGVPPTTFAFFYDDEQNPKTGGTGHTMNICDLNKIPYLTQDIWMEWVADLEN
;
A
#
# COMPACT_ATOMS: atom_id res chain seq x y z
N MET A 1 14.41 -10.07 -10.62
CA MET A 1 14.75 -10.44 -9.23
C MET A 1 14.00 -11.72 -8.93
N THR A 2 14.65 -12.75 -8.40
CA THR A 2 13.97 -13.98 -7.95
C THR A 2 13.46 -13.83 -6.52
N LEU A 3 12.53 -14.68 -6.10
CA LEU A 3 12.07 -14.71 -4.69
C LEU A 3 13.24 -14.91 -3.72
N ALA A 4 14.18 -15.82 -4.04
CA ALA A 4 15.34 -16.07 -3.19
C ALA A 4 16.22 -14.83 -3.02
N GLN A 5 16.50 -14.11 -4.12
CA GLN A 5 17.26 -12.85 -4.06
C GLN A 5 16.54 -11.80 -3.20
N PHE A 6 15.24 -11.64 -3.40
CA PHE A 6 14.42 -10.72 -2.61
C PHE A 6 14.44 -11.08 -1.12
N CYS A 7 14.26 -12.36 -0.77
CA CYS A 7 14.29 -12.80 0.62
C CYS A 7 15.65 -12.56 1.26
N THR A 8 16.75 -12.92 0.61
CA THR A 8 18.10 -12.65 1.13
C THR A 8 18.34 -11.17 1.38
N GLU A 9 17.79 -10.29 0.53
CA GLU A 9 17.91 -8.84 0.73
C GLU A 9 17.17 -8.38 2.00
N PHE A 10 15.93 -8.84 2.23
CA PHE A 10 15.04 -8.26 3.25
C PHE A 10 14.83 -9.11 4.52
N GLU A 11 15.23 -10.38 4.57
CA GLU A 11 14.91 -11.31 5.68
C GLU A 11 15.41 -10.83 7.05
N ASN A 12 16.52 -10.09 7.07
CA ASN A 12 17.16 -9.57 8.28
C ASN A 12 16.94 -8.05 8.47
N GLN A 13 16.01 -7.45 7.72
CA GLN A 13 15.70 -6.01 7.81
C GLN A 13 14.33 -5.78 8.44
N ASN A 14 14.20 -4.69 9.21
CA ASN A 14 12.89 -4.17 9.64
C ASN A 14 12.20 -3.43 8.47
N ALA A 15 12.04 -4.13 7.35
CA ALA A 15 11.52 -3.56 6.12
C ALA A 15 10.02 -3.29 6.22
N ILE A 16 9.59 -2.20 5.59
CA ILE A 16 8.17 -1.93 5.38
C ILE A 16 7.81 -2.36 3.96
N ILE A 17 7.02 -3.42 3.85
CA ILE A 17 6.58 -3.99 2.57
C ILE A 17 5.16 -3.55 2.27
N LEU A 18 4.97 -2.73 1.24
CA LEU A 18 3.67 -2.26 0.81
C LEU A 18 2.98 -3.29 -0.09
N LEU A 19 1.75 -3.67 0.23
CA LEU A 19 0.92 -4.62 -0.52
C LEU A 19 -0.35 -3.91 -0.99
N GLU A 20 -0.42 -3.63 -2.28
CA GLU A 20 -1.45 -2.75 -2.85
C GLU A 20 -1.89 -3.23 -4.23
N GLY A 21 -3.07 -2.80 -4.66
CA GLY A 21 -3.44 -3.01 -6.05
C GLY A 21 -4.83 -2.53 -6.42
N LYS A 22 -5.36 -3.06 -7.53
CA LYS A 22 -6.70 -2.74 -8.02
C LYS A 22 -7.77 -3.38 -7.15
N ARG A 23 -8.91 -2.69 -7.09
CA ARG A 23 -10.13 -3.23 -6.45
C ARG A 23 -10.76 -4.35 -7.25
N THR A 24 -10.61 -4.31 -8.57
CA THR A 24 -11.03 -5.39 -9.47
C THR A 24 -9.85 -6.33 -9.64
N VAL A 25 -10.03 -7.57 -9.19
CA VAL A 25 -9.04 -8.65 -9.31
C VAL A 25 -9.68 -9.77 -10.12
N ILE A 26 -8.94 -10.31 -11.09
CA ILE A 26 -9.42 -11.44 -11.89
C ILE A 26 -9.48 -12.68 -10.98
N GLU A 27 -10.55 -13.47 -11.09
CA GLU A 27 -10.85 -14.58 -10.17
C GLU A 27 -9.66 -15.52 -9.95
N LYS A 28 -8.98 -15.91 -11.03
CA LYS A 28 -7.83 -16.84 -11.01
C LYS A 28 -6.61 -16.29 -10.25
N ASP A 29 -6.53 -14.97 -10.05
CA ASP A 29 -5.38 -14.33 -9.42
C ASP A 29 -5.59 -14.10 -7.91
N LYS A 30 -6.82 -14.25 -7.43
CA LYS A 30 -7.15 -14.02 -6.01
C LYS A 30 -6.35 -14.91 -5.08
N GLU A 31 -6.28 -16.21 -5.38
CA GLU A 31 -5.51 -17.16 -4.57
C GLU A 31 -4.01 -16.83 -4.61
N LYS A 32 -3.49 -16.43 -5.78
CA LYS A 32 -2.08 -16.04 -5.92
C LYS A 32 -1.71 -14.84 -5.05
N LEU A 33 -2.61 -13.86 -4.91
CA LEU A 33 -2.41 -12.71 -4.01
C LEU A 33 -2.35 -13.15 -2.54
N ILE A 34 -3.25 -14.06 -2.13
CA ILE A 34 -3.25 -14.63 -0.78
C ILE A 34 -1.95 -15.40 -0.55
N GLN A 35 -1.57 -16.26 -1.49
CA GLN A 35 -0.36 -17.06 -1.40
C GLN A 35 0.89 -16.18 -1.35
N MET A 36 0.96 -15.13 -2.15
CA MET A 36 2.08 -14.18 -2.12
C MET A 36 2.18 -13.47 -0.76
N GLY A 37 1.06 -13.00 -0.20
CA GLY A 37 1.04 -12.42 1.16
C GLY A 37 1.53 -13.41 2.22
N ARG A 38 1.12 -14.69 2.12
CA ARG A 38 1.56 -15.77 3.02
C ARG A 38 3.06 -16.05 2.89
N ILE A 39 3.58 -16.17 1.66
CA ILE A 39 5.00 -16.43 1.38
C ILE A 39 5.86 -15.32 1.97
N LEU A 40 5.51 -14.06 1.69
CA LEU A 40 6.25 -12.91 2.20
C LEU A 40 6.28 -12.91 3.74
N ALA A 41 5.13 -13.15 4.38
CA ALA A 41 5.07 -13.22 5.83
C ALA A 41 5.93 -14.35 6.39
N GLN A 42 5.95 -15.53 5.78
CA GLN A 42 6.78 -16.65 6.22
C GLN A 42 8.28 -16.40 6.05
N LYS A 43 8.68 -15.74 4.95
CA LYS A 43 10.09 -15.58 4.57
C LYS A 43 10.75 -14.33 5.15
N LEU A 44 9.97 -13.32 5.54
CA LEU A 44 10.48 -12.06 6.05
C LEU A 44 10.02 -11.83 7.50
N PRO A 45 10.62 -12.50 8.51
CA PRO A 45 10.10 -12.48 9.88
C PRO A 45 10.12 -11.09 10.54
N LEU A 46 11.01 -10.20 10.11
CA LEU A 46 11.15 -8.84 10.66
C LEU A 46 10.36 -7.77 9.88
N ALA A 47 9.75 -8.12 8.75
CA ALA A 47 9.03 -7.16 7.93
C ALA A 47 7.66 -6.79 8.53
N THR A 48 7.28 -5.52 8.39
CA THR A 48 5.91 -5.04 8.57
C THR A 48 5.25 -4.92 7.19
N PHE A 49 4.04 -5.46 7.05
CA PHE A 49 3.25 -5.37 5.83
C PHE A 49 2.27 -4.21 5.92
N ARG A 50 2.32 -3.30 4.95
CA ARG A 50 1.46 -2.13 4.91
C ARG A 50 0.47 -2.23 3.76
N SER A 51 -0.77 -1.82 4.01
CA SER A 51 -1.79 -1.63 2.97
C SER A 51 -2.69 -0.44 3.33
N GLY A 52 -3.80 -0.21 2.63
CA GLY A 52 -4.78 0.79 3.06
C GLY A 52 -6.22 0.32 3.03
N ASN A 53 -6.40 -0.97 3.35
CA ASN A 53 -7.69 -1.56 3.69
C ASN A 53 -8.74 -1.41 2.57
N ALA A 54 -8.32 -1.45 1.30
CA ALA A 54 -9.25 -1.46 0.16
C ALA A 54 -9.77 -2.88 -0.14
N ASP A 55 -10.83 -2.96 -0.95
CA ASP A 55 -11.26 -4.23 -1.55
C ASP A 55 -10.28 -4.66 -2.65
N GLY A 56 -10.42 -5.89 -3.12
CA GLY A 56 -9.60 -6.43 -4.20
C GLY A 56 -8.20 -6.81 -3.72
N ALA A 57 -7.18 -6.35 -4.41
CA ALA A 57 -5.81 -6.82 -4.20
C ALA A 57 -5.30 -6.60 -2.78
N ASP A 58 -5.50 -5.40 -2.21
CA ASP A 58 -5.18 -5.07 -0.81
C ASP A 58 -5.75 -6.12 0.15
N PHE A 59 -7.02 -6.48 -0.03
CA PHE A 59 -7.72 -7.45 0.80
C PHE A 59 -7.09 -8.84 0.68
N TYR A 60 -6.88 -9.33 -0.54
CA TYR A 60 -6.35 -10.68 -0.77
C TYR A 60 -4.91 -10.84 -0.29
N PHE A 61 -4.03 -9.88 -0.57
CA PHE A 61 -2.68 -9.86 0.02
C PHE A 61 -2.74 -9.89 1.55
N SER A 62 -3.59 -9.05 2.14
CA SER A 62 -3.74 -8.96 3.60
C SER A 62 -4.21 -10.28 4.22
N GLN A 63 -5.10 -11.03 3.55
CA GLN A 63 -5.51 -12.36 4.04
C GLN A 63 -4.33 -13.33 4.16
N GLY A 64 -3.40 -13.29 3.21
CA GLY A 64 -2.17 -14.08 3.24
C GLY A 64 -1.31 -13.77 4.46
N VAL A 65 -1.10 -12.47 4.73
CA VAL A 65 -0.33 -12.00 5.90
C VAL A 65 -1.03 -12.39 7.20
N LEU A 66 -2.34 -12.15 7.31
CA LEU A 66 -3.15 -12.47 8.49
C LEU A 66 -3.14 -13.97 8.82
N ALA A 67 -2.99 -14.84 7.83
CA ALA A 67 -2.92 -16.29 8.07
C ALA A 67 -1.61 -16.73 8.73
N VAL A 68 -0.57 -15.88 8.75
CA VAL A 68 0.78 -16.24 9.24
C VAL A 68 1.20 -15.37 10.43
N ALA A 69 1.03 -14.06 10.30
CA ALA A 69 1.53 -13.08 11.26
C ALA A 69 0.62 -11.84 11.30
N PRO A 70 -0.58 -11.97 11.90
CA PRO A 70 -1.53 -10.85 12.01
C PRO A 70 -0.91 -9.59 12.60
N GLU A 71 -0.02 -9.75 13.57
CA GLU A 71 0.66 -8.67 14.31
C GLU A 71 1.54 -7.78 13.42
N ARG A 72 1.91 -8.26 12.23
CA ARG A 72 2.75 -7.55 11.27
C ARG A 72 1.97 -6.85 10.18
N LEU A 73 0.64 -6.93 10.17
CA LEU A 73 -0.20 -6.17 9.25
C LEU A 73 -0.55 -4.78 9.81
N GLN A 74 -0.16 -3.75 9.05
CA GLN A 74 -0.49 -2.35 9.29
C GLN A 74 -1.36 -1.81 8.14
N VAL A 75 -2.38 -1.02 8.46
CA VAL A 75 -3.13 -0.26 7.45
C VAL A 75 -3.10 1.23 7.73
N ILE A 76 -3.02 2.02 6.67
CA ILE A 76 -3.22 3.47 6.74
C ILE A 76 -4.56 3.81 6.08
N THR A 77 -5.46 4.42 6.83
CA THR A 77 -6.83 4.70 6.37
C THR A 77 -7.04 6.18 6.09
N PRO A 78 -7.92 6.53 5.12
CA PRO A 78 -8.18 7.93 4.78
C PRO A 78 -8.89 8.72 5.89
N TYR A 79 -9.53 8.05 6.85
CA TYR A 79 -10.19 8.65 8.01
C TYR A 79 -10.48 7.55 9.05
N THR A 80 -10.86 7.98 10.26
CA THR A 80 -11.15 7.09 11.39
C THR A 80 -12.41 6.27 11.12
N ASN A 81 -12.40 5.00 11.51
CA ASN A 81 -13.46 4.01 11.25
C ASN A 81 -13.69 3.64 9.77
N HIS A 82 -12.78 4.03 8.86
CA HIS A 82 -12.85 3.59 7.46
C HIS A 82 -12.87 2.06 7.37
N ARG A 83 -13.97 1.52 6.80
CA ARG A 83 -14.20 0.09 6.61
C ARG A 83 -13.88 -0.74 7.86
N GLN A 84 -14.25 -0.24 9.03
CA GLN A 84 -13.92 -0.84 10.32
C GLN A 84 -14.34 -2.32 10.43
N LYS A 85 -15.48 -2.69 9.83
CA LYS A 85 -15.95 -4.09 9.82
C LYS A 85 -15.05 -5.06 9.05
N GLN A 86 -14.28 -4.55 8.09
CA GLN A 86 -13.35 -5.33 7.27
C GLN A 86 -11.89 -5.11 7.70
N ASN A 87 -11.64 -4.22 8.65
CA ASN A 87 -10.30 -3.92 9.11
C ASN A 87 -9.85 -4.95 10.15
N ASN A 88 -9.03 -5.90 9.70
CA ASN A 88 -8.44 -6.95 10.54
C ASN A 88 -6.97 -6.69 10.88
N ALA A 89 -6.44 -5.51 10.54
CA ALA A 89 -5.03 -5.19 10.76
C ALA A 89 -4.73 -4.97 12.23
N TYR A 90 -3.54 -5.41 12.66
CA TYR A 90 -3.10 -5.23 14.03
C TYR A 90 -2.86 -3.76 14.39
N LYS A 91 -2.31 -2.99 13.43
CA LYS A 91 -2.11 -1.54 13.59
C LYS A 91 -2.85 -0.78 12.51
N THR A 92 -3.69 0.17 12.92
CA THR A 92 -4.37 1.12 12.02
C THR A 92 -3.87 2.52 12.33
N ILE A 93 -3.53 3.27 11.29
CA ILE A 93 -3.18 4.70 11.39
C ILE A 93 -4.16 5.46 10.51
N SER A 94 -4.93 6.36 11.11
CA SER A 94 -5.86 7.21 10.36
C SER A 94 -5.15 8.48 9.89
N LEU A 95 -5.48 8.98 8.69
CA LEU A 95 -5.08 10.34 8.31
C LEU A 95 -5.59 11.40 9.28
N ASP A 96 -6.72 11.17 9.96
CA ASP A 96 -7.25 12.11 10.96
C ASP A 96 -6.30 12.26 12.17
N GLU A 97 -5.40 11.30 12.39
CA GLU A 97 -4.40 11.31 13.47
C GLU A 97 -3.08 11.97 13.02
N ILE A 98 -2.93 12.28 11.74
CA ILE A 98 -1.73 12.88 11.17
C ILE A 98 -1.95 14.38 11.00
N ASN A 99 -1.13 15.19 11.66
CA ASN A 99 -1.15 16.63 11.45
C ASN A 99 -0.46 16.99 10.13
N LEU A 100 -1.22 16.96 9.03
CA LEU A 100 -0.74 17.23 7.68
C LEU A 100 -0.11 18.62 7.48
N VAL A 101 -0.40 19.59 8.36
CA VAL A 101 0.26 20.91 8.35
C VAL A 101 1.77 20.77 8.56
N ASN A 102 2.19 19.77 9.34
CA ASN A 102 3.60 19.50 9.62
C ASN A 102 4.24 18.52 8.63
N GLU A 103 3.51 18.09 7.59
CA GLU A 103 3.94 17.06 6.63
C GLU A 103 3.99 17.64 5.22
N GLU A 104 4.72 18.74 5.04
CA GLU A 104 4.80 19.49 3.77
C GLU A 104 5.19 18.62 2.57
N ALA A 105 6.15 17.70 2.76
CA ALA A 105 6.59 16.78 1.71
C ALA A 105 5.47 15.85 1.25
N VAL A 106 4.68 15.31 2.19
CA VAL A 106 3.50 14.47 1.88
C VAL A 106 2.49 15.26 1.07
N VAL A 107 2.17 16.48 1.53
CA VAL A 107 1.19 17.34 0.87
C VAL A 107 1.67 17.73 -0.54
N TYR A 108 2.94 18.09 -0.69
CA TYR A 108 3.55 18.45 -1.97
C TYR A 108 3.51 17.29 -2.96
N GLN A 109 3.99 16.10 -2.57
CA GLN A 109 4.01 14.94 -3.45
C GLN A 109 2.61 14.44 -3.81
N SER A 110 1.65 14.54 -2.88
CA SER A 110 0.24 14.20 -3.15
C SER A 110 -0.34 15.04 -4.30
N LYS A 111 0.14 16.28 -4.49
CA LYS A 111 -0.31 17.19 -5.56
C LYS A 111 0.29 16.88 -6.93
N ASN A 112 1.16 15.88 -7.06
CA ASN A 112 1.77 15.53 -8.34
C ASN A 112 0.73 15.12 -9.40
N ASN A 113 -0.40 14.57 -8.97
CA ASN A 113 -1.54 14.36 -9.85
C ASN A 113 -2.31 15.68 -10.09
N LYS A 114 -2.12 16.26 -11.29
CA LYS A 114 -2.76 17.52 -11.70
C LYS A 114 -4.29 17.51 -11.56
N LYS A 115 -4.95 16.36 -11.68
CA LYS A 115 -6.41 16.24 -11.56
C LYS A 115 -6.92 16.37 -10.12
N THR A 116 -6.06 16.15 -9.12
CA THR A 116 -6.45 16.15 -7.70
C THR A 116 -5.78 17.24 -6.88
N LYS A 117 -4.83 18.00 -7.46
CA LYS A 117 -4.13 19.10 -6.80
C LYS A 117 -5.06 20.07 -6.05
N SER A 118 -6.07 20.60 -6.73
CA SER A 118 -7.01 21.57 -6.14
C SER A 118 -7.87 20.98 -5.02
N LEU A 119 -8.11 19.66 -5.04
CA LEU A 119 -8.84 18.96 -3.97
C LEU A 119 -7.98 18.85 -2.71
N ILE A 120 -6.68 18.60 -2.88
CA ILE A 120 -5.72 18.50 -1.78
C ILE A 120 -5.53 19.87 -1.12
N ASP A 121 -5.40 20.94 -1.90
CA ASP A 121 -5.31 22.31 -1.37
C ASP A 121 -6.51 22.65 -0.48
N LYS A 122 -7.72 22.32 -0.93
CA LYS A 122 -8.95 22.52 -0.15
C LYS A 122 -8.99 21.66 1.12
N TYR A 123 -8.58 20.39 1.02
CA TYR A 123 -8.56 19.46 2.14
C TYR A 123 -7.63 19.95 3.25
N VAL A 124 -6.40 20.31 2.90
CA VAL A 124 -5.40 20.84 3.85
C VAL A 124 -5.84 22.20 4.42
N GLY A 125 -6.57 23.00 3.64
CA GLY A 125 -7.23 24.23 4.10
C GLY A 125 -8.44 24.03 5.02
N GLY A 126 -8.80 22.79 5.37
CA GLY A 126 -9.86 22.48 6.34
C GLY A 126 -11.25 22.17 5.74
N ALA A 127 -11.37 22.05 4.41
CA ALA A 127 -12.65 21.69 3.79
C ALA A 127 -13.03 20.22 4.07
N LYS A 128 -14.24 19.99 4.59
CA LYS A 128 -14.80 18.65 4.91
C LYS A 128 -16.01 18.26 4.04
N ASP A 129 -16.02 18.68 2.77
CA ASP A 129 -17.11 18.36 1.82
C ASP A 129 -16.92 16.98 1.16
N ARG A 130 -17.84 16.51 0.30
CA ARG A 130 -17.68 15.20 -0.40
C ARG A 130 -16.40 15.12 -1.26
N PHE A 131 -15.82 16.25 -1.65
CA PHE A 131 -14.58 16.30 -2.41
C PHE A 131 -13.34 16.04 -1.53
N SER A 132 -13.45 16.28 -0.22
CA SER A 132 -12.45 15.92 0.80
C SER A 132 -12.10 14.43 0.83
N ILE A 133 -13.07 13.55 0.53
CA ILE A 133 -12.88 12.10 0.58
C ILE A 133 -11.82 11.66 -0.43
N LYS A 134 -11.91 12.14 -1.68
CA LYS A 134 -10.95 11.78 -2.72
C LYS A 134 -9.54 12.32 -2.40
N ALA A 135 -9.44 13.52 -1.84
CA ALA A 135 -8.17 14.07 -1.40
C ALA A 135 -7.54 13.20 -0.29
N ALA A 136 -8.34 12.76 0.69
CA ALA A 136 -7.87 11.87 1.76
C ALA A 136 -7.32 10.55 1.22
N TYR A 137 -7.95 9.93 0.22
CA TYR A 137 -7.38 8.72 -0.41
C TYR A 137 -6.00 8.99 -1.03
N ILE A 138 -5.86 10.08 -1.78
CA ILE A 138 -4.60 10.42 -2.45
C ILE A 138 -3.49 10.75 -1.45
N ILE A 139 -3.81 11.51 -0.40
CA ILE A 139 -2.85 11.84 0.68
C ILE A 139 -2.44 10.57 1.41
N ARG A 140 -3.40 9.70 1.73
CA ARG A 140 -3.13 8.40 2.36
C ARG A 140 -2.20 7.55 1.51
N ASP A 141 -2.42 7.53 0.20
CA ASP A 141 -1.59 6.79 -0.74
C ASP A 141 -0.14 7.29 -0.72
N THR A 142 0.05 8.61 -0.64
CA THR A 142 1.38 9.21 -0.46
C THR A 142 2.00 8.85 0.90
N VAL A 143 1.25 8.93 2.00
CA VAL A 143 1.74 8.60 3.35
C VAL A 143 2.19 7.14 3.45
N LYS A 144 1.47 6.19 2.83
CA LYS A 144 1.89 4.78 2.83
C LYS A 144 3.31 4.63 2.29
N VAL A 145 3.65 5.35 1.22
CA VAL A 145 4.96 5.26 0.57
C VAL A 145 6.01 6.08 1.31
N THR A 146 5.72 7.36 1.55
CA THR A 146 6.70 8.33 2.08
C THR A 146 6.88 8.30 3.59
N GLY A 147 5.92 7.71 4.31
CA GLY A 147 5.85 7.84 5.76
C GLY A 147 5.47 9.27 6.18
N THR A 148 5.76 9.60 7.43
CA THR A 148 5.58 10.94 8.01
C THR A 148 6.73 11.26 8.95
N ASN A 149 6.99 12.55 9.17
CA ASN A 149 7.93 13.01 10.21
C ASN A 149 7.42 12.70 11.62
N SER A 150 6.09 12.55 11.75
CA SER A 150 5.36 12.25 12.99
C SER A 150 5.38 10.77 13.41
N GLY A 151 6.19 9.91 12.77
CA GLY A 151 6.47 8.56 13.27
C GLY A 151 5.90 7.40 12.44
N VAL A 152 5.44 7.66 11.21
CA VAL A 152 5.17 6.59 10.24
C VAL A 152 6.43 6.37 9.39
N PRO A 153 7.13 5.22 9.48
CA PRO A 153 8.32 4.99 8.68
C PRO A 153 7.96 4.83 7.19
N PRO A 154 8.83 5.26 6.26
CA PRO A 154 8.61 5.09 4.82
C PRO A 154 8.57 3.61 4.41
N THR A 155 7.92 3.34 3.26
CA THR A 155 7.96 2.04 2.62
C THR A 155 9.38 1.74 2.12
N THR A 156 9.83 0.50 2.26
CA THR A 156 11.13 0.03 1.75
C THR A 156 10.98 -0.63 0.38
N PHE A 157 9.88 -1.38 0.17
CA PHE A 157 9.59 -2.07 -1.09
C PHE A 157 8.08 -2.19 -1.28
N ALA A 158 7.59 -2.26 -2.52
CA ALA A 158 6.17 -2.47 -2.80
C ALA A 158 5.87 -3.63 -3.75
N PHE A 159 4.73 -4.29 -3.54
CA PHE A 159 4.12 -5.23 -4.47
C PHE A 159 2.79 -4.66 -4.94
N PHE A 160 2.63 -4.63 -6.26
CA PHE A 160 1.42 -4.13 -6.91
C PHE A 160 0.71 -5.24 -7.70
N TYR A 161 -0.61 -5.26 -7.60
CA TYR A 161 -1.50 -5.86 -8.59
C TYR A 161 -2.18 -4.76 -9.39
N ASP A 162 -1.85 -4.62 -10.67
CA ASP A 162 -2.29 -3.53 -11.54
C ASP A 162 -3.15 -4.05 -12.72
N ASP A 163 -3.75 -3.12 -13.46
CA ASP A 163 -4.43 -3.41 -14.72
C ASP A 163 -3.39 -3.49 -15.85
N GLU A 164 -3.19 -4.68 -16.44
CA GLU A 164 -2.21 -4.89 -17.53
C GLU A 164 -2.58 -4.15 -18.82
N GLN A 165 -3.87 -3.89 -19.03
CA GLN A 165 -4.34 -3.17 -20.22
C GLN A 165 -4.20 -1.66 -20.02
N ASN A 166 -4.43 -1.17 -18.80
CA ASN A 166 -4.35 0.25 -18.45
C ASN A 166 -3.55 0.49 -17.16
N PRO A 167 -2.23 0.21 -17.17
CA PRO A 167 -1.41 0.25 -15.97
C PRO A 167 -1.20 1.68 -15.47
N LYS A 168 -0.80 1.80 -14.21
CA LYS A 168 -0.49 3.06 -13.52
C LYS A 168 -1.64 4.08 -13.56
N THR A 169 -2.88 3.60 -13.54
CA THR A 169 -4.09 4.43 -13.47
C THR A 169 -4.79 4.37 -12.11
N GLY A 170 -5.54 5.43 -11.77
CA GLY A 170 -6.31 5.49 -10.52
C GLY A 170 -5.45 5.63 -9.27
N GLY A 171 -5.93 5.14 -8.13
CA GLY A 171 -5.23 5.20 -6.84
C GLY A 171 -3.95 4.36 -6.83
N THR A 172 -4.00 3.13 -7.35
CA THR A 172 -2.82 2.27 -7.53
C THR A 172 -1.74 2.97 -8.34
N GLY A 173 -2.12 3.58 -9.47
CA GLY A 173 -1.20 4.36 -10.30
C GLY A 173 -0.62 5.58 -9.60
N HIS A 174 -1.41 6.27 -8.78
CA HIS A 174 -0.89 7.34 -7.92
C HIS A 174 0.20 6.80 -6.99
N THR A 175 -0.08 5.72 -6.24
CA THR A 175 0.90 5.10 -5.33
C THR A 175 2.18 4.67 -6.05
N MET A 176 2.08 4.03 -7.22
CA MET A 176 3.24 3.66 -8.04
C MET A 176 4.06 4.87 -8.48
N ASN A 177 3.41 5.96 -8.88
CA ASN A 177 4.12 7.20 -9.22
C ASN A 177 4.83 7.81 -8.00
N ILE A 178 4.26 7.70 -6.79
CA ILE A 178 4.96 8.11 -5.56
C ILE A 178 6.16 7.20 -5.30
N CYS A 179 6.05 5.89 -5.52
CA CYS A 179 7.21 4.99 -5.45
C CYS A 179 8.32 5.41 -6.43
N ASP A 180 7.97 5.69 -7.69
CA ASP A 180 8.90 6.17 -8.72
C ASP A 180 9.63 7.45 -8.26
N LEU A 181 8.89 8.44 -7.74
CA LEU A 181 9.45 9.71 -7.25
C LEU A 181 10.43 9.53 -6.08
N ASN A 182 10.15 8.59 -5.17
CA ASN A 182 10.96 8.36 -3.98
C ASN A 182 11.96 7.22 -4.15
N LYS A 183 12.08 6.68 -5.38
CA LYS A 183 12.97 5.55 -5.71
C LYS A 183 12.69 4.31 -4.84
N ILE A 184 11.43 4.11 -4.46
CA ILE A 184 11.01 2.90 -3.76
C ILE A 184 10.88 1.78 -4.78
N PRO A 185 11.72 0.72 -4.71
CA PRO A 185 11.61 -0.41 -5.62
C PRO A 185 10.27 -1.12 -5.45
N TYR A 186 9.73 -1.64 -6.55
CA TYR A 186 8.50 -2.40 -6.52
C TYR A 186 8.45 -3.46 -7.61
N LEU A 187 7.57 -4.45 -7.43
CA LEU A 187 7.23 -5.47 -8.42
C LEU A 187 5.75 -5.47 -8.74
N THR A 188 5.41 -5.76 -10.00
CA THR A 188 4.05 -6.01 -10.49
C THR A 188 3.81 -7.51 -10.63
N GLN A 189 2.56 -7.89 -10.90
CA GLN A 189 2.17 -9.29 -11.07
C GLN A 189 2.98 -10.02 -12.14
N ASP A 190 3.51 -9.31 -13.13
CA ASP A 190 4.36 -9.86 -14.20
C ASP A 190 5.58 -10.60 -13.66
N ILE A 191 6.06 -10.23 -12.46
CA ILE A 191 7.25 -10.83 -11.85
C ILE A 191 6.87 -11.68 -10.64
N TRP A 192 6.10 -11.13 -9.69
CA TRP A 192 5.87 -11.86 -8.45
C TRP A 192 4.93 -13.06 -8.62
N MET A 193 4.11 -13.13 -9.67
CA MET A 193 3.30 -14.33 -9.93
C MET A 193 4.14 -15.52 -10.38
N GLU A 194 5.28 -15.29 -11.04
CA GLU A 194 6.22 -16.36 -11.41
C GLU A 194 6.73 -17.04 -10.14
N TRP A 195 7.01 -16.26 -9.09
CA TRP A 195 7.46 -16.79 -7.79
C TRP A 195 6.42 -17.68 -7.12
N VAL A 196 5.14 -17.40 -7.33
CA VAL A 196 4.05 -18.19 -6.79
C VAL A 196 3.90 -19.51 -7.56
N ALA A 197 3.98 -19.45 -8.90
CA ALA A 197 3.88 -20.62 -9.76
C ALA A 197 5.05 -21.61 -9.58
N ASP A 198 6.26 -21.11 -9.36
CA ASP A 198 7.46 -21.94 -9.12
C ASP A 198 7.37 -22.78 -7.84
N LEU A 199 6.52 -22.39 -6.89
CA LEU A 199 6.31 -23.12 -5.63
C LEU A 199 5.19 -24.15 -5.69
N GLU A 200 4.41 -24.17 -6.77
CA GLU A 200 3.37 -25.17 -7.04
C GLU A 200 3.89 -26.37 -7.84
N ASN A 201 5.11 -26.28 -8.38
CA ASN A 201 5.82 -27.33 -9.13
C ASN A 201 6.93 -27.99 -8.31
#